data_AF-A0A6N2EED1-F1
#
_entry.id   AF-A0A6N2EED1-F1
#
_cell.length_a   1.000
_cell.length_b   1.000
_cell.length_c   1.000
_cell.angle_alpha   90.00
_cell.angle_beta   90.00
_cell.angle_gamma   90.00
#
_symmetry.space_group_name_H-M   'P 1'
#
loop_
_entity.id
_entity.type
_entity.pdbx_description
1 polymer ?
#
loop_
_entity_poly.entity_id
_entity_poly.type
_entity_poly.pdbx_seq_one_letter_code
_entity_poly.pdbx_strand_id
1 'polypeptide(L)'
;MPANASTPGKTLYLRNVPLEVVERLERLAAQAGLSLTAFAVRELAEASRRADNAALLDGLVHTSVSTDEIVEALAAARSER
;
A
#
# COMPACT_ATOMS: atom_id res chain seq x y z
N MET A 1 -31.25 -7.45 13.29
CA MET A 1 -30.10 -6.62 12.89
C MET A 1 -28.84 -7.24 13.47
N PRO A 2 -28.03 -8.00 12.72
CA PRO A 2 -26.77 -8.49 13.26
C PRO A 2 -25.77 -7.34 13.34
N ALA A 3 -25.17 -7.17 14.51
CA ALA A 3 -24.12 -6.20 14.78
C ALA A 3 -22.89 -6.53 13.91
N ASN A 4 -22.40 -5.51 13.21
CA ASN A 4 -21.20 -5.58 12.39
C ASN A 4 -20.00 -5.85 13.30
N ALA A 5 -19.54 -7.10 13.38
CA ALA A 5 -18.40 -7.47 14.20
C ALA A 5 -17.13 -6.84 13.59
N SER A 6 -16.65 -5.74 14.17
CA SER A 6 -15.32 -5.22 13.90
C SER A 6 -14.30 -6.32 14.20
N THR A 7 -13.53 -6.74 13.19
CA THR A 7 -12.41 -7.67 13.34
C THR A 7 -11.56 -7.28 14.55
N PRO A 8 -11.24 -8.20 15.49
CA PRO A 8 -10.58 -7.83 16.74
C PRO A 8 -9.14 -7.36 16.46
N GLY A 9 -8.92 -6.05 16.58
CA GLY A 9 -7.58 -5.43 16.51
C GLY A 9 -6.87 -5.46 17.85
N LYS A 10 -5.55 -5.64 17.85
CA LYS A 10 -4.69 -5.50 19.04
C LYS A 10 -4.11 -4.10 19.10
N THR A 11 -4.14 -3.48 20.28
CA THR A 11 -3.52 -2.16 20.52
C THR A 11 -2.00 -2.28 20.56
N LEU A 12 -1.31 -1.45 19.76
CA LEU A 12 0.14 -1.29 19.78
C LEU A 12 0.50 0.07 20.38
N TYR A 13 1.38 0.08 21.38
CA TYR A 13 1.90 1.32 21.98
C TYR A 13 3.31 1.59 21.46
N LEU A 14 3.48 2.63 20.65
CA LEU A 14 4.78 3.11 20.21
C LEU A 14 5.36 4.04 21.29
N ARG A 15 6.65 3.86 21.61
CA ARG A 15 7.37 4.67 22.61
C ARG A 15 8.65 5.20 21.99
N ASN A 16 9.12 6.33 22.50
CA ASN A 16 10.37 6.98 22.05
C ASN A 16 10.37 7.25 20.54
N VAL A 17 9.21 7.62 19.98
CA VAL A 17 9.12 8.03 18.57
C VAL A 17 9.78 9.40 18.46
N PRO A 18 10.78 9.57 17.57
CA PRO A 18 11.42 10.87 17.38
C PRO A 18 10.42 11.95 16.99
N LEU A 19 10.60 13.17 17.49
CA LEU A 19 9.65 14.27 17.30
C LEU A 19 9.45 14.59 15.82
N GLU A 20 10.53 14.60 15.05
CA GLU A 20 10.52 14.86 13.63
C GLU A 20 9.70 13.83 12.84
N VAL A 21 9.61 12.59 13.33
CA VAL A 21 8.78 11.53 12.75
C VAL A 21 7.31 11.81 13.03
N VAL A 22 6.97 12.17 14.27
CA VAL A 22 5.59 12.53 14.66
C VAL A 22 5.10 13.72 13.83
N GLU A 23 5.87 14.80 13.77
CA GLU A 23 5.52 16.00 13.00
C GLU A 23 5.32 15.68 11.51
N ARG A 24 6.17 14.82 10.95
CA ARG A 24 6.03 14.39 9.55
C ARG A 24 4.75 13.60 9.34
N LEU A 25 4.43 12.66 10.24
CA LEU A 25 3.20 11.87 10.15
C LEU A 25 1.96 12.73 10.33
N GLU A 26 1.98 13.74 11.19
CA GLU A 26 0.87 14.69 11.36
C GLU A 26 0.59 15.48 10.09
N ARG A 27 1.63 15.99 9.42
CA ARG A 27 1.48 16.68 8.12
C ARG A 27 0.87 15.77 7.07
N LEU A 28 1.32 14.52 6.98
CA LEU A 28 0.79 13.55 6.01
C LEU A 28 -0.65 13.13 6.35
N ALA A 29 -0.98 12.99 7.64
CA ALA A 29 -2.33 12.71 8.09
C ALA A 29 -3.29 13.85 7.74
N ALA A 30 -2.87 15.10 7.96
CA ALA A 30 -3.64 16.29 7.58
C ALA A 30 -3.89 16.35 6.07
N GLN A 31 -2.87 16.08 5.24
CA GLN A 31 -3.02 16.01 3.77
C GLN A 31 -3.99 14.91 3.34
N ALA A 32 -4.04 13.79 4.08
CA ALA A 32 -4.94 12.69 3.81
C ALA A 32 -6.35 12.88 4.42
N GLY A 33 -6.59 13.95 5.19
CA GLY A 33 -7.85 14.16 5.90
C GLY A 33 -8.12 13.14 7.02
N LEU A 34 -7.06 12.56 7.60
CA LEU A 34 -7.13 11.52 8.63
C LEU A 34 -6.56 12.02 9.96
N SER A 35 -6.99 11.40 11.07
CA SER A 35 -6.29 11.56 12.34
C SER A 35 -4.91 10.89 12.28
N LEU A 36 -3.95 11.36 13.09
CA LEU A 36 -2.61 10.78 13.18
C LEU A 36 -2.66 9.27 13.45
N THR A 37 -3.51 8.83 14.39
CA THR A 37 -3.67 7.41 14.71
C THR A 37 -4.24 6.62 13.54
N ALA A 38 -5.28 7.12 12.86
CA ALA A 38 -5.86 6.44 11.71
C ALA A 38 -4.86 6.33 10.54
N PHE A 39 -4.10 7.40 10.31
CA PHE A 39 -3.03 7.42 9.33
C PHE A 39 -1.94 6.40 9.69
N ALA A 40 -1.45 6.39 10.93
CA ALA A 40 -0.43 5.45 11.38
C ALA A 40 -0.87 3.98 11.23
N VAL A 41 -2.11 3.65 11.58
CA VAL A 41 -2.67 2.31 11.39
C VAL A 41 -2.72 1.94 9.89
N ARG A 42 -3.14 2.87 9.03
CA ARG A 42 -3.15 2.64 7.58
C ARG A 42 -1.75 2.37 7.04
N GLU A 43 -0.77 3.19 7.41
CA GLU A 43 0.60 3.02 6.95
C GLU A 43 1.24 1.72 7.48
N LEU A 44 0.94 1.33 8.73
CA LEU A 44 1.37 0.04 9.26
C LEU A 44 0.76 -1.13 8.48
N ALA A 45 -0.52 -1.05 8.10
CA ALA A 45 -1.17 -2.05 7.28
C ALA A 45 -0.55 -2.12 5.87
N GLU A 46 -0.25 -0.98 5.24
CA GLU A 46 0.45 -0.94 3.95
C GLU A 46 1.87 -1.48 4.03
N ALA A 47 2.61 -1.16 5.10
CA ALA A 47 3.94 -1.69 5.31
C ALA A 47 3.91 -3.22 5.49
N SER A 48 2.92 -3.73 6.23
CA SER A 48 2.72 -5.18 6.40
C SER A 48 2.42 -5.86 5.08
N ARG A 49 1.52 -5.30 4.25
CA ARG A 49 1.22 -5.86 2.91
C ARG A 49 2.45 -5.93 2.03
N ARG A 50 3.26 -4.85 2.03
CA ARG A 50 4.45 -4.76 1.18
C ARG A 50 5.59 -5.68 1.61
N ALA A 51 5.62 -6.11 2.87
CA ALA A 51 6.63 -7.05 3.35
C ALA A 51 6.60 -8.37 2.57
N ASP A 52 5.41 -8.82 2.16
CA ASP A 52 5.24 -10.06 1.42
C ASP A 52 5.49 -9.89 -0.09
N ASN A 53 5.66 -8.66 -0.60
CA ASN A 53 5.81 -8.41 -2.04
C ASN A 53 7.01 -9.13 -2.64
N ALA A 54 8.15 -9.18 -1.93
CA ALA A 54 9.34 -9.84 -2.46
C ALA A 54 9.09 -11.34 -2.67
N ALA A 55 8.45 -12.00 -1.70
CA ALA A 55 8.07 -13.42 -1.81
C ALA A 55 6.99 -13.65 -2.88
N LEU A 56 6.02 -12.74 -3.00
CA LEU A 56 5.00 -12.80 -4.05
C LEU A 56 5.61 -12.67 -5.44
N LEU A 57 6.55 -11.75 -5.63
CA LEU A 57 7.26 -11.54 -6.89
C LEU A 57 8.14 -12.73 -7.26
N ASP A 58 8.81 -13.34 -6.28
CA ASP A 58 9.64 -14.54 -6.48
C ASP A 58 8.79 -15.76 -6.90
N GLY A 59 7.53 -15.83 -6.45
CA GLY A 59 6.58 -16.88 -6.80
C GLY A 59 5.85 -16.69 -8.14
N LEU A 60 6.06 -15.57 -8.85
CA LEU A 60 5.39 -15.34 -10.13
C LEU A 60 5.94 -16.29 -11.21
N VAL A 61 5.02 -16.90 -11.96
CA VAL A 61 5.39 -17.64 -13.17
C VAL A 61 6.01 -16.64 -14.15
N HIS A 62 7.21 -16.96 -14.62
CA HIS A 62 7.86 -16.15 -15.63
C HIS A 62 7.07 -16.26 -16.94
N THR A 63 6.45 -15.15 -17.34
CA THR A 63 5.79 -15.04 -18.64
C THR A 63 6.79 -14.46 -19.64
N SER A 64 7.01 -15.15 -20.76
CA SER A 64 7.96 -14.76 -21.80
C SER A 64 7.47 -13.61 -22.69
N VAL A 65 6.73 -12.65 -22.14
CA VAL A 65 6.27 -11.47 -22.88
C VAL A 65 7.37 -10.43 -22.85
N SER A 66 7.93 -10.10 -24.01
CA SER A 66 8.95 -9.06 -24.12
C SER A 66 8.36 -7.66 -24.00
N THR A 67 9.18 -6.69 -23.60
CA THR A 67 8.77 -5.27 -23.60
C THR A 67 8.42 -4.80 -25.02
N ASP A 68 9.15 -5.29 -26.02
CA ASP A 68 8.93 -4.93 -27.43
C ASP A 68 7.55 -5.40 -27.91
N GLU A 69 7.15 -6.64 -27.58
CA GLU A 69 5.80 -7.16 -27.86
C GLU A 69 4.70 -6.28 -27.24
N ILE A 70 4.89 -5.81 -26.01
CA ILE A 70 3.93 -4.92 -25.34
C ILE A 70 3.82 -3.58 -26.07
N VAL A 71 4.96 -3.00 -26.46
CA VAL A 71 5.02 -1.70 -27.15
C VAL A 71 4.38 -1.80 -28.53
N GLU A 72 4.65 -2.87 -29.28
CA GLU A 72 4.04 -3.12 -30.58
C GLU A 72 2.52 -3.29 -30.48
N ALA A 73 2.04 -4.09 -29.52
CA ALA A 73 0.61 -4.28 -29.29
C ALA A 73 -0.08 -2.95 -28.91
N LEU A 74 0.56 -2.13 -28.08
CA LEU A 74 0.03 -0.82 -27.68
C LEU A 74 -0.03 0.16 -28.87
N ALA A 75 0.97 0.12 -29.75
CA ALA A 75 1.00 0.94 -30.96
C ALA A 75 -0.11 0.53 -31.94
N ALA A 76 -0.26 -0.77 -32.20
CA ALA A 76 -1.32 -1.30 -33.06
C ALA A 76 -2.72 -0.90 -32.56
N ALA A 77 -3.00 -1.07 -31.27
CA ALA A 77 -4.30 -0.71 -30.68
C ALA A 77 -4.61 0.80 -30.74
N ARG A 78 -3.59 1.66 -30.77
CA ARG A 78 -3.77 3.12 -30.94
C ARG A 78 -4.05 3.50 -32.39
N SER A 79 -3.49 2.77 -33.35
CA SER A 79 -3.71 2.99 -34.78
C SER A 79 -5.08 2.53 -35.27
N GLU A 80 -5.76 1.66 -34.52
CA GLU A 80 -7.12 1.18 -34.82
C GLU A 80 -8.24 2.12 -34.31
N ARG A 81 -7.91 3.20 -33.59
CA ARG A 81 -8.88 4.14 -32.99
C ARG A 81 -9.10 5.41 -33.82
#